data_AF-A0AAV6UZZ3-F1
#
_entry.id   AF-A0AAV6UZZ3-F1
#
_cell.length_a   1.000
_cell.length_b   1.000
_cell.length_c   1.000
_cell.angle_alpha   90.00
_cell.angle_beta   90.00
_cell.angle_gamma   90.00
#
_symmetry.space_group_name_H-M   'P 1'
#
loop_
_entity.id
_entity.type
_entity.pdbx_description
1 polymer ?
#
loop_
_entity_poly.entity_id
_entity_poly.type
_entity_poly.pdbx_seq_one_letter_code
_entity_poly.pdbx_strand_id
1 'polypeptide(L)'
;MVSLVRNLLNVFTNPVRNLCGNSFSLLNRQTAFNCNAVLPASVVPQRNKNYYTDWRMIRDVKRRKVVKEYAKLRLQINCIRKNTLLPQEVKDIAQKEIEALPTDSCHTKLHWRCILTSRARGRFKKFRMQRIIWRHFADYNQVSGVERAMW
;
A
#
# COMPACT_ATOMS: atom_id res chain seq x y z
N MET A 1 24.04 24.28 -19.43
CA MET A 1 22.67 24.00 -19.92
C MET A 1 21.87 22.98 -19.10
N VAL A 2 22.28 22.61 -17.88
CA VAL A 2 21.58 21.63 -17.01
C VAL A 2 20.72 22.31 -15.92
N SER A 3 20.73 23.65 -15.85
CA SER A 3 20.06 24.46 -14.82
C SER A 3 18.68 24.98 -15.19
N LEU A 4 18.21 24.84 -16.44
CA LEU A 4 16.93 25.43 -16.88
C LEU A 4 15.70 24.53 -16.66
N VAL A 5 15.87 23.21 -16.49
CA VAL A 5 14.72 22.29 -16.33
C VAL A 5 14.28 22.14 -14.86
N ARG A 6 15.15 22.49 -13.90
CA ARG A 6 14.84 22.40 -12.45
C ARG A 6 13.97 23.55 -11.94
N ASN A 7 13.91 24.69 -12.64
CA ASN A 7 13.23 25.89 -12.16
C ASN A 7 11.75 26.02 -12.56
N LEU A 8 11.20 25.10 -13.36
CA LEU A 8 9.78 25.11 -13.74
C LEU A 8 8.87 24.20 -12.89
N LEU A 9 9.44 23.44 -11.95
CA LEU A 9 8.69 22.46 -11.14
C LEU A 9 8.34 22.92 -9.71
N ASN A 10 8.69 24.14 -9.32
CA ASN A 10 8.54 24.64 -7.95
C ASN A 10 7.32 25.56 -7.69
N VAL A 11 6.31 25.58 -8.56
CA VAL A 11 5.13 26.47 -8.39
C VAL A 11 3.95 25.80 -7.66
N PHE A 12 4.01 24.51 -7.31
CA PHE A 12 2.86 23.78 -6.75
C PHE A 12 3.03 23.23 -5.33
N THR A 13 3.97 23.75 -4.53
CA THR A 13 4.17 23.31 -3.14
C THR A 13 3.58 24.26 -2.11
N ASN A 14 2.41 23.85 -1.60
CA ASN A 14 1.74 24.22 -0.33
C ASN A 14 0.93 25.52 -0.35
N PRO A 15 -0.32 25.53 0.18
CA PRO A 15 -0.56 25.23 1.60
C PRO A 15 -1.91 24.58 1.95
N VAL A 16 -1.96 23.63 2.89
CA VAL A 16 -2.92 23.71 4.02
C VAL A 16 -2.26 23.08 5.25
N ARG A 17 -1.86 23.96 6.15
CA ARG A 17 -1.56 23.69 7.55
C ARG A 17 -2.88 23.60 8.33
N ASN A 18 -2.88 22.76 9.36
CA ASN A 18 -3.63 22.91 10.61
C ASN A 18 -5.16 22.82 10.58
N LEU A 19 -5.67 21.71 11.11
CA LEU A 19 -6.79 21.77 12.06
C LEU A 19 -6.42 20.92 13.29
N CYS A 20 -6.30 21.61 14.43
CA CYS A 20 -6.43 21.10 15.79
C CYS A 20 -7.71 20.25 15.95
N GLY A 21 -7.87 19.40 16.96
CA GLY A 21 -7.15 19.37 18.22
C GLY A 21 -7.52 18.19 19.10
N ASN A 22 -6.92 18.22 20.27
CA ASN A 22 -7.11 17.32 21.40
C ASN A 22 -8.57 17.28 21.88
N SER A 23 -9.06 16.08 22.13
CA SER A 23 -9.98 15.81 23.24
C SER A 23 -9.70 14.41 23.79
N PHE A 24 -8.72 14.38 24.68
CA PHE A 24 -8.58 13.36 25.71
C PHE A 24 -9.81 13.42 26.64
N SER A 25 -10.12 12.31 27.29
CA SER A 25 -11.23 12.08 28.24
C SER A 25 -12.57 11.66 27.62
N LEU A 26 -12.90 10.38 27.77
CA LEU A 26 -14.13 9.84 28.37
C LEU A 26 -14.11 8.31 28.25
N LEU A 27 -13.17 7.67 28.98
CA LEU A 27 -13.36 6.31 29.45
C LEU A 27 -14.02 6.42 30.82
N ASN A 28 -15.28 6.02 30.92
CA ASN A 28 -15.86 5.33 32.08
C ASN A 28 -17.38 5.17 31.89
N ARG A 29 -17.78 4.06 31.30
CA ARG A 29 -19.03 3.41 31.71
C ARG A 29 -18.87 1.90 31.58
N GLN A 30 -18.74 1.28 32.74
CA GLN A 30 -18.81 -0.15 32.93
C GLN A 30 -20.22 -0.61 32.50
N THR A 31 -20.31 -1.22 31.32
CA THR A 31 -21.26 -2.30 31.09
C THR A 31 -20.43 -3.50 30.69
N ALA A 32 -20.19 -4.35 31.69
CA ALA A 32 -19.60 -5.66 31.50
C ALA A 32 -20.56 -6.51 30.66
N PHE A 33 -20.52 -6.36 29.35
CA PHE A 33 -20.95 -7.43 28.46
C PHE A 33 -19.88 -8.51 28.53
N ASN A 34 -20.23 -9.54 29.29
CA ASN A 34 -19.53 -10.80 29.46
C ASN A 34 -19.13 -11.34 28.07
N CYS A 35 -17.94 -10.99 27.59
CA CYS A 35 -17.43 -11.38 26.27
C CYS A 35 -16.79 -12.77 26.34
N ASN A 36 -17.54 -13.75 26.86
CA ASN A 36 -17.23 -15.16 26.72
C ASN A 36 -17.88 -15.74 25.45
N ALA A 37 -17.88 -14.97 24.36
CA ALA A 37 -18.00 -15.54 23.03
C ALA A 37 -16.60 -16.04 22.65
N VAL A 38 -16.37 -17.33 22.87
CA VAL A 38 -15.16 -18.05 22.48
C VAL A 38 -14.99 -17.92 20.97
N LEU A 39 -14.23 -16.93 20.53
CA LEU A 39 -13.56 -17.00 19.25
C LEU A 39 -12.52 -18.12 19.36
N PRO A 40 -12.43 -19.06 18.41
CA PRO A 40 -11.40 -20.09 18.45
C PRO A 40 -10.03 -19.40 18.55
N ALA A 41 -9.18 -19.88 19.47
CA ALA A 41 -7.89 -19.28 19.83
C ALA A 41 -6.93 -19.01 18.64
N SER A 42 -7.23 -19.56 17.45
CA SER A 42 -6.54 -19.29 16.18
C SER A 42 -6.84 -17.91 15.56
N VAL A 43 -7.82 -17.16 16.07
CA VAL A 43 -8.25 -15.85 15.53
C VAL A 43 -7.77 -14.67 16.38
N VAL A 44 -7.22 -14.92 17.57
CA VAL A 44 -6.63 -13.85 18.39
C VAL A 44 -5.37 -13.36 17.68
N PRO A 45 -5.28 -12.08 17.26
CA PRO A 45 -4.03 -11.56 16.76
C PRO A 45 -3.03 -11.63 17.91
N GLN A 46 -1.99 -12.45 17.73
CA GLN A 46 -0.82 -12.48 18.60
C GLN A 46 -0.38 -11.02 18.83
N ARG A 47 -0.23 -10.60 20.09
CA ARG A 47 0.10 -9.22 20.47
C ARG A 47 1.48 -8.87 19.92
N ASN A 48 1.52 -8.42 18.68
CA ASN A 48 2.76 -8.00 18.03
C ASN A 48 3.20 -6.67 18.63
N LYS A 49 4.45 -6.61 19.09
CA LYS A 49 5.10 -5.37 19.54
C LYS A 49 5.30 -4.34 18.40
N ASN A 50 4.89 -4.67 17.17
CA ASN A 50 4.98 -3.85 15.97
C ASN A 50 3.58 -3.57 15.38
N TYR A 51 3.36 -2.38 14.81
CA TYR A 51 2.13 -1.96 14.11
C TYR A 51 1.72 -2.85 12.91
N TYR A 52 2.56 -3.79 12.48
CA TYR A 52 2.34 -4.67 11.32
C TYR A 52 2.42 -6.15 11.72
N THR A 53 1.63 -7.00 11.06
CA THR A 53 1.55 -8.45 11.33
C THR A 53 2.86 -9.21 11.11
N ASP A 54 3.57 -8.93 10.00
CA ASP A 54 4.81 -9.60 9.62
C ASP A 54 5.87 -8.60 9.14
N TRP A 55 7.16 -8.96 9.25
CA TRP A 55 8.26 -8.22 8.61
C TRP A 55 8.11 -8.13 7.09
N ARG A 56 7.43 -9.11 6.46
CA ARG A 56 7.14 -9.12 5.01
C ARG A 56 6.24 -7.95 4.62
N MET A 57 5.28 -7.62 5.47
CA MET A 57 4.41 -6.46 5.28
C MET A 57 5.18 -5.16 5.44
N ILE A 58 6.08 -5.07 6.43
CA ILE A 58 6.96 -3.91 6.62
C ILE A 58 7.80 -3.66 5.36
N ARG A 59 8.41 -4.71 4.80
CA ARG A 59 9.20 -4.62 3.57
C ARG A 59 8.37 -4.11 2.38
N ASP A 60 7.16 -4.63 2.20
CA ASP A 60 6.28 -4.17 1.11
C ASP A 60 5.77 -2.76 1.32
N VAL A 61 5.53 -2.33 2.56
CA VAL A 61 5.18 -0.94 2.87
C VAL A 61 6.33 0.00 2.50
N LYS A 62 7.58 -0.35 2.84
CA LYS A 62 8.76 0.42 2.43
C LYS A 62 8.86 0.53 0.91
N ARG A 63 8.70 -0.58 0.17
CA ARG A 63 8.70 -0.57 -1.30
C ARG A 63 7.60 0.32 -1.88
N ARG A 64 6.38 0.27 -1.35
CA ARG A 64 5.28 1.11 -1.84
C ARG A 64 5.56 2.61 -1.68
N LYS A 65 6.26 3.01 -0.61
CA LYS A 65 6.68 4.41 -0.41
C LYS A 65 7.68 4.83 -1.49
N VAL A 66 8.74 4.04 -1.68
CA VAL A 66 9.75 4.28 -2.72
C VAL A 66 9.13 4.30 -4.12
N VAL A 67 8.25 3.34 -4.45
CA VAL A 67 7.56 3.32 -5.76
C VAL A 67 6.71 4.58 -5.95
N LYS A 68 6.04 5.07 -4.91
CA LYS A 68 5.25 6.31 -4.98
C LYS A 68 6.12 7.53 -5.27
N GLU A 69 7.28 7.62 -4.65
CA GLU A 69 8.25 8.71 -4.85
C GLU A 69 8.81 8.72 -6.28
N TYR A 70 9.24 7.57 -6.79
CA TYR A 70 9.91 7.45 -8.10
C TYR A 70 8.97 7.16 -9.27
N ALA A 71 7.66 7.05 -9.07
CA ALA A 71 6.71 6.67 -10.12
C ALA A 71 6.76 7.60 -11.34
N LYS A 72 6.79 8.92 -11.12
CA LYS A 72 6.81 9.93 -12.19
C LYS A 72 8.12 9.88 -12.98
N LEU A 73 9.25 9.82 -12.28
CA LEU A 73 10.59 9.75 -12.89
C LEU A 73 10.72 8.48 -13.75
N ARG A 74 10.33 7.32 -13.21
CA ARG A 74 10.38 6.06 -13.97
C ARG A 74 9.47 6.08 -15.20
N LEU A 75 8.31 6.74 -15.13
CA LEU A 75 7.43 6.88 -16.29
C LEU A 75 8.10 7.67 -17.40
N GLN A 76 8.66 8.85 -17.07
CA GLN A 76 9.34 9.72 -18.02
C GLN A 76 10.51 9.01 -18.71
N ILE A 77 11.40 8.36 -17.96
CA ILE A 77 12.56 7.68 -18.54
C ILE A 77 12.15 6.47 -19.37
N ASN A 78 11.11 5.73 -18.95
CA ASN A 78 10.58 4.62 -19.75
C ASN A 78 9.93 5.07 -21.05
N CYS A 79 9.30 6.25 -21.09
CA CYS A 79 8.80 6.83 -22.34
C CYS A 79 9.96 7.04 -23.32
N ILE A 80 11.03 7.73 -22.89
CA ILE A 80 12.23 7.99 -23.70
C ILE A 80 12.82 6.68 -24.23
N ARG A 81 13.04 5.71 -23.33
CA ARG A 81 13.64 4.42 -23.67
C ARG A 81 12.83 3.62 -24.71
N LYS A 82 11.49 3.66 -24.62
CA LYS A 82 10.61 2.87 -25.50
C LYS A 82 10.25 3.56 -26.81
N ASN A 83 10.65 4.81 -27.01
CA ASN A 83 10.37 5.55 -28.24
C ASN A 83 11.15 4.96 -29.42
N THR A 84 10.51 4.87 -30.58
CA THR A 84 11.15 4.43 -31.84
C THR A 84 11.90 5.58 -32.51
N LEU A 85 11.35 6.80 -32.47
CA LEU A 85 11.81 7.97 -33.21
C LEU A 85 13.13 8.59 -32.72
N LEU A 86 13.47 8.40 -31.44
CA LEU A 86 14.64 9.02 -30.84
C LEU A 86 15.94 8.36 -31.32
N PRO A 87 17.06 9.11 -31.40
CA PRO A 87 18.37 8.53 -31.69
C PRO A 87 18.79 7.55 -30.60
N GLN A 88 19.63 6.58 -30.96
CA GLN A 88 20.03 5.49 -30.08
C GLN A 88 20.81 6.00 -28.86
N GLU A 89 21.66 7.02 -29.03
CA GLU A 89 22.47 7.61 -27.95
C GLU A 89 21.61 8.09 -26.77
N VAL A 90 20.47 8.73 -27.04
CA VAL A 90 19.54 9.22 -26.01
C VAL A 90 18.87 8.06 -25.28
N LYS A 91 18.59 6.95 -25.98
CA LYS A 91 18.03 5.74 -25.37
C LYS A 91 19.04 5.06 -24.46
N ASP A 92 20.32 5.05 -24.86
CA ASP A 92 21.39 4.47 -24.08
C ASP A 92 21.64 5.27 -22.79
N ILE A 93 21.53 6.60 -22.83
CA ILE A 93 21.56 7.46 -21.64
C ILE A 93 20.37 7.15 -20.72
N ALA A 94 19.15 7.08 -21.27
CA ALA A 94 17.96 6.75 -20.50
C ALA A 94 18.03 5.36 -19.85
N GLN A 95 18.66 4.39 -20.53
CA GLN A 95 18.90 3.06 -19.97
C GLN A 95 19.82 3.11 -18.75
N LYS A 96 20.94 3.84 -18.86
CA LYS A 96 21.88 4.07 -17.74
C LYS A 96 21.18 4.75 -16.56
N GLU A 97 20.32 5.73 -16.82
CA GLU A 97 19.54 6.40 -15.77
C GLU A 97 18.56 5.45 -15.06
N ILE A 98 17.89 4.55 -15.78
CA ILE A 98 16.99 3.55 -15.16
C ILE A 98 17.76 2.58 -14.27
N GLU A 99 18.96 2.19 -14.69
CA GLU A 99 19.84 1.27 -13.95
C GLU A 99 20.40 1.91 -12.67
N ALA A 100 20.64 3.23 -12.68
CA ALA A 100 21.08 3.98 -11.51
C ALA A 100 20.02 4.15 -10.42
N LEU A 101 18.72 3.99 -10.75
CA LEU A 101 17.63 4.13 -9.79
C LEU A 101 17.60 2.99 -8.75
N PRO A 102 17.10 3.24 -7.52
CA PRO A 102 17.02 2.20 -6.50
C PRO A 102 16.13 1.04 -6.97
N THR A 103 16.60 -0.20 -6.80
CA THR A 103 15.90 -1.38 -7.35
C THR A 103 14.50 -1.60 -6.75
N ASP A 104 14.23 -1.08 -5.56
CA ASP A 104 12.92 -1.16 -4.90
C ASP A 104 11.90 -0.16 -5.48
N SER A 105 12.32 0.78 -6.34
CA SER A 105 11.42 1.67 -7.09
C SER A 105 10.66 0.96 -8.21
N CYS A 106 11.04 -0.28 -8.56
CA CYS A 106 10.38 -1.05 -9.60
C CYS A 106 8.98 -1.53 -9.15
N HIS A 107 7.94 -1.16 -9.90
CA HIS A 107 6.55 -1.56 -9.60
C HIS A 107 6.35 -3.07 -9.60
N THR A 108 7.13 -3.83 -10.38
CA THR A 108 7.03 -5.30 -10.50
C THR A 108 7.34 -6.01 -9.18
N LYS A 109 8.13 -5.40 -8.29
CA LYS A 109 8.46 -5.98 -6.98
C LYS A 109 7.32 -5.87 -5.95
N LEU A 110 6.26 -5.12 -6.26
CA LEU A 110 5.14 -4.96 -5.36
C LEU A 110 4.29 -6.23 -5.32
N HIS A 111 4.08 -6.74 -4.10
CA HIS A 111 3.08 -7.76 -3.87
C HIS A 111 1.81 -7.14 -3.29
N TRP A 112 0.69 -7.61 -3.80
CA TRP A 112 -0.57 -7.47 -3.09
C TRP A 112 -0.46 -8.37 -1.86
N ARG A 113 -0.66 -7.83 -0.64
CA ARG A 113 -0.71 -8.55 0.66
C ARG A 113 -2.04 -8.31 1.37
N CYS A 114 -2.43 -9.22 2.25
CA CYS A 114 -3.64 -9.05 3.05
C CYS A 114 -3.36 -8.02 4.11
N ILE A 115 -4.29 -7.08 4.29
CA ILE A 115 -4.15 -5.99 5.27
C ILE A 115 -4.06 -6.55 6.70
N LEU A 116 -4.83 -7.60 6.99
CA LEU A 116 -4.94 -8.18 8.32
C LEU A 116 -3.85 -9.22 8.61
N THR A 117 -3.69 -10.23 7.74
CA THR A 117 -2.78 -11.37 7.99
C THR A 117 -1.48 -11.36 7.19
N SER A 118 -1.19 -10.35 6.35
CA SER A 118 0.02 -10.34 5.49
C SER A 118 0.09 -11.43 4.39
N ARG A 119 -0.86 -12.38 4.32
CA ARG A 119 -0.87 -13.47 3.34
C ARG A 119 -0.81 -12.96 1.90
N ALA A 120 0.12 -13.53 1.11
CA ALA A 120 0.42 -13.07 -0.25
C ALA A 120 -0.55 -13.59 -1.32
N ARG A 121 -1.06 -14.82 -1.19
CA ARG A 121 -1.89 -15.50 -2.20
C ARG A 121 -3.34 -15.67 -1.75
N GLY A 122 -4.24 -15.95 -2.69
CA GLY A 122 -5.65 -16.25 -2.42
C GLY A 122 -6.38 -15.06 -1.80
N ARG A 123 -6.23 -13.88 -2.41
CA ARG A 123 -6.80 -12.63 -1.92
C ARG A 123 -7.70 -11.99 -2.95
N PHE A 124 -8.81 -11.45 -2.51
CA PHE A 124 -9.67 -10.63 -3.34
C PHE A 124 -9.07 -9.22 -3.48
N LYS A 125 -8.88 -8.76 -4.73
CA LYS A 125 -8.27 -7.45 -5.02
C LYS A 125 -9.15 -6.28 -4.56
N LYS A 126 -10.47 -6.40 -4.73
CA LYS A 126 -11.48 -5.41 -4.31
C LYS A 126 -11.42 -5.14 -2.81
N PHE A 127 -11.47 -6.20 -2.00
CA PHE A 127 -11.52 -6.10 -0.53
C PHE A 127 -10.14 -6.04 0.13
N ARG A 128 -9.06 -6.37 -0.59
CA ARG A 128 -7.70 -6.49 -0.03
C ARG A 128 -7.60 -7.43 1.18
N MET A 129 -8.48 -8.43 1.26
CA MET A 129 -8.56 -9.44 2.32
C MET A 129 -8.44 -10.87 1.78
N GLN A 130 -7.76 -11.74 2.53
CA GLN A 130 -7.55 -13.14 2.12
C GLN A 130 -8.85 -13.93 2.16
N ARG A 131 -8.94 -15.01 1.37
CA ARG A 131 -10.14 -15.84 1.27
C ARG A 131 -10.71 -16.34 2.61
N ILE A 132 -9.86 -16.69 3.57
CA ILE A 132 -10.28 -17.24 4.88
C ILE A 132 -10.98 -16.16 5.71
N ILE A 133 -10.34 -15.00 5.82
CA ILE A 133 -10.89 -13.86 6.58
C ILE A 133 -12.08 -13.26 5.86
N TRP A 134 -12.01 -13.15 4.54
CA TRP A 134 -13.13 -12.67 3.74
C TRP A 134 -14.36 -13.57 3.92
N ARG A 135 -14.18 -14.90 3.92
CA ARG A 135 -15.26 -15.85 4.20
C ARG A 135 -15.83 -15.66 5.61
N HIS A 136 -14.97 -15.52 6.62
CA HIS A 136 -15.42 -15.20 7.99
C HIS A 136 -16.29 -13.93 8.01
N PHE A 137 -15.84 -12.83 7.41
CA PHE A 137 -16.64 -11.60 7.34
C PHE A 137 -17.96 -11.77 6.57
N ALA A 138 -17.96 -12.56 5.50
CA ALA A 138 -19.17 -12.85 4.72
C ALA A 138 -20.17 -13.72 5.50
N ASP A 139 -19.72 -14.77 6.18
CA ASP A 139 -20.57 -15.68 6.96
C ASP A 139 -21.27 -14.95 8.12
N TYR A 140 -20.62 -13.94 8.71
CA TYR A 140 -21.20 -13.09 9.77
C TYR A 140 -21.91 -11.84 9.23
N ASN A 141 -22.20 -11.77 7.93
CA ASN A 141 -22.90 -10.65 7.29
C ASN A 141 -22.26 -9.26 7.54
N GLN A 142 -20.94 -9.20 7.74
CA GLN A 142 -20.20 -7.96 7.96
C GLN A 142 -19.80 -7.28 6.64
N VAL A 143 -20.02 -7.94 5.49
CA VAL A 143 -19.79 -7.39 4.15
C VAL A 143 -21.12 -7.15 3.46
N SER A 144 -21.40 -5.91 3.08
CA SER A 144 -22.64 -5.52 2.42
C SER A 144 -22.82 -6.21 1.06
N GLY A 145 -24.01 -6.78 0.82
CA GLY A 145 -24.40 -7.33 -0.48
C GLY A 145 -23.65 -8.60 -0.88
N VAL A 146 -23.07 -9.33 0.07
CA VAL A 146 -22.48 -10.65 -0.17
C VAL A 146 -23.43 -11.72 0.35
N GLU A 147 -23.93 -12.54 -0.57
CA GLU A 147 -24.76 -13.70 -0.29
C GLU A 147 -24.11 -14.96 -0.86
N ARG A 148 -24.56 -16.14 -0.41
CA ARG A 148 -24.16 -17.40 -1.04
C ARG A 148 -24.89 -17.55 -2.36
N ALA A 149 -24.16 -17.87 -3.42
CA ALA A 149 -24.78 -18.16 -4.71
C ALA A 149 -25.72 -19.36 -4.58
N MET A 150 -26.94 -19.19 -5.07
CA MET A 150 -27.96 -20.23 -5.19
C MET A 150 -28.33 -20.32 -6.66
N TRP A 151 -28.21 -21.50 -7.24
CA TRP A 151 -28.55 -21.80 -8.63
C TRP A 151 -29.50 -22.99 -8.67
#